data_AF-A0A7J7IW14-F1
#
_entry.id   AF-A0A7J7IW14-F1
#
_cell.length_a   1.000
_cell.length_b   1.000
_cell.length_c   1.000
_cell.angle_alpha   90.00
_cell.angle_beta   90.00
_cell.angle_gamma   90.00
#
_symmetry.space_group_name_H-M   'P 1'
#
loop_
_entity.id
_entity.type
_entity.pdbx_description
1 polymer ?
#
loop_
_entity_poly.entity_id
_entity_poly.type
_entity_poly.pdbx_seq_one_letter_code
_entity_poly.pdbx_strand_id
1 'polypeptide(L)'
;MDESKRALKEQFVSHLNGTTWIEVDFIQLVQPLCTLLFSSFCCFIFQGHKVNRHEFAHTLAGKSLMYVVDFSLCVIPLLATLTVFADHYMALTQTMLAMALLLLATTCTNFKYNSLKEVMNKTVDKTDRSYISWYRAYVNVLTAICILAVDFKMYPRRLAKTETFGTGLMDIFVGAFIMCNSIVCKEATDSTMELRGFSEKLASLKKVLRTSYHLLYLV
;
A
#
# COMPACT_ATOMS: atom_id res chain seq x y z
N MET A 1 -5.84 27.94 -37.03
CA MET A 1 -5.84 28.06 -35.55
C MET A 1 -5.79 26.70 -34.85
N ASP A 2 -6.41 25.65 -35.44
CA ASP A 2 -6.38 24.31 -34.85
C ASP A 2 -5.03 23.58 -34.99
N GLU A 3 -4.28 23.79 -36.09
CA GLU A 3 -2.96 23.18 -36.26
C GLU A 3 -1.93 23.64 -35.22
N SER A 4 -1.96 24.92 -34.82
CA SER A 4 -1.07 25.45 -33.78
C SER A 4 -1.39 24.86 -32.40
N LYS A 5 -2.67 24.68 -32.06
CA LYS A 5 -3.10 24.01 -30.81
C LYS A 5 -2.70 22.54 -30.80
N ARG A 6 -2.80 21.87 -31.95
CA ARG A 6 -2.38 20.48 -32.13
C ARG A 6 -0.87 20.34 -31.98
N ALA A 7 -0.08 21.19 -32.62
CA ALA A 7 1.38 21.19 -32.51
C ALA A 7 1.85 21.47 -31.07
N LEU A 8 1.21 22.39 -30.35
CA LEU A 8 1.49 22.63 -28.93
C LEU A 8 1.16 21.40 -28.05
N LYS A 9 0.10 20.65 -28.40
CA LYS A 9 -0.26 19.41 -27.71
C LYS A 9 0.71 18.28 -28.05
N GLU A 10 1.15 18.17 -29.29
CA GLU A 10 2.13 17.17 -29.73
C GLU A 10 3.49 17.44 -29.09
N GLN A 11 3.97 18.69 -29.09
CA GLN A 11 5.19 19.09 -28.39
C GLN A 11 5.13 18.83 -26.87
N PHE A 12 3.94 18.91 -26.29
CA PHE A 12 3.72 18.63 -24.88
C PHE A 12 3.75 17.13 -24.53
N VAL A 13 3.47 16.27 -25.51
CA VAL A 13 3.44 14.80 -25.32
C VAL A 13 4.74 14.14 -25.82
N SER A 14 5.44 14.75 -26.77
CA SER A 14 6.67 14.21 -27.36
C SER A 14 7.91 14.36 -26.46
N HIS A 15 8.87 13.44 -26.60
CA HIS A 15 10.20 13.46 -25.96
C HIS A 15 10.22 13.15 -24.45
N LEU A 16 9.35 12.22 -24.04
CA LEU A 16 9.32 11.71 -22.68
C LEU A 16 10.38 10.61 -22.48
N ASN A 17 11.61 11.03 -22.16
CA ASN A 17 12.63 10.12 -21.64
C ASN A 17 12.24 9.76 -20.19
N GLY A 18 12.00 8.48 -19.92
CA GLY A 18 11.52 8.02 -18.62
C GLY A 18 12.50 8.26 -17.47
N THR A 19 12.09 7.86 -16.27
CA THR A 19 12.94 7.91 -15.07
C THR A 19 13.76 6.65 -14.85
N THR A 20 14.69 6.73 -13.90
CA THR A 20 15.42 5.56 -13.41
C THR A 20 14.56 4.75 -12.43
N TRP A 21 14.80 3.45 -12.34
CA TRP A 21 14.14 2.58 -11.35
C TRP A 21 14.38 3.03 -9.91
N ILE A 22 15.56 3.60 -9.63
CA ILE A 22 15.93 4.10 -8.30
C ILE A 22 15.04 5.28 -7.88
N GLU A 23 14.81 6.25 -8.79
CA GLU A 23 13.93 7.39 -8.52
C GLU A 23 12.51 6.92 -8.18
N VAL A 24 12.00 5.98 -8.99
CA VAL A 24 10.69 5.36 -8.77
C VAL A 24 10.61 4.65 -7.41
N ASP A 25 11.63 3.88 -7.03
CA ASP A 25 11.66 3.15 -5.76
C ASP A 25 11.64 4.11 -4.57
N PHE A 26 12.39 5.21 -4.64
CA PHE A 26 12.34 6.25 -3.60
C PHE A 26 10.97 6.91 -3.50
N ILE A 27 10.32 7.19 -4.62
CA ILE A 27 8.95 7.73 -4.63
C ILE A 27 7.96 6.73 -4.02
N GLN A 28 8.09 5.43 -4.33
CA GLN A 28 7.26 4.39 -3.74
C GLN A 28 7.50 4.21 -2.23
N LEU A 29 8.73 4.46 -1.76
CA LEU A 29 9.08 4.40 -0.34
C LEU A 29 8.36 5.48 0.50
N VAL A 30 7.91 6.58 -0.11
CA VAL A 30 7.12 7.62 0.60
C VAL A 30 5.89 7.02 1.28
N GLN A 31 5.23 6.06 0.64
CA GLN A 31 4.00 5.49 1.17
C GLN A 31 4.15 4.74 2.49
N PRO A 32 5.01 3.70 2.61
CA PRO A 32 5.21 3.03 3.88
C PRO A 32 5.71 4.01 4.95
N LEU A 33 6.44 5.06 4.58
CA LEU A 33 6.83 6.10 5.52
C LEU A 33 5.64 6.93 6.02
N CYS A 34 4.70 7.30 5.16
CA CYS A 34 3.48 8.02 5.55
C CYS A 34 2.62 7.19 6.52
N THR A 35 2.44 5.90 6.25
CA THR A 35 1.64 5.02 7.13
C THR A 35 2.33 4.77 8.47
N LEU A 36 3.66 4.63 8.47
CA LEU A 36 4.45 4.58 9.71
C LEU A 36 4.31 5.87 10.52
N LEU A 37 4.43 7.03 9.88
CA LEU A 37 4.24 8.34 10.50
C LEU A 37 2.85 8.49 11.12
N PHE A 38 1.80 8.15 10.38
CA PHE A 38 0.43 8.20 10.89
C PHE A 38 0.23 7.27 12.10
N SER A 39 0.76 6.05 12.04
CA SER A 39 0.70 5.08 13.13
C SER A 39 1.43 5.58 14.39
N SER A 40 2.66 6.08 14.23
CA SER A 40 3.45 6.65 15.32
C SER A 40 2.80 7.91 15.90
N PHE A 41 2.23 8.77 15.07
CA PHE A 41 1.50 9.97 15.50
C PHE A 41 0.25 9.62 16.31
N CYS A 42 -0.56 8.67 15.83
CA CYS A 42 -1.70 8.16 16.59
C CYS A 42 -1.27 7.61 17.94
N CYS A 43 -0.22 6.78 17.96
CA CYS A 43 0.33 6.20 19.18
C CYS A 43 0.74 7.29 20.18
N PHE A 44 1.47 8.31 19.72
CA PHE A 44 1.90 9.45 20.54
C PHE A 44 0.73 10.20 21.18
N ILE A 45 -0.32 10.52 20.42
CA ILE A 45 -1.50 11.25 20.92
C ILE A 45 -2.26 10.44 21.98
N PHE A 46 -2.53 9.15 21.70
CA PHE A 46 -3.29 8.31 22.63
C PHE A 46 -2.48 7.96 23.90
N GLN A 47 -1.16 7.89 23.79
CA GLN A 47 -0.26 7.66 24.92
C GLN A 47 -0.13 8.91 25.81
N GLY A 48 -0.07 10.10 25.21
CA GLY A 48 0.09 11.38 25.93
C GLY A 48 -1.13 11.81 26.75
N HIS A 49 -2.35 11.42 26.35
CA HIS A 49 -3.58 11.90 26.98
C HIS A 49 -4.31 10.90 27.90
N LYS A 50 -3.81 9.67 28.12
CA LYS A 50 -4.56 8.60 28.84
C LYS A 50 -6.01 8.43 28.37
N VAL A 51 -6.29 8.77 27.11
CA VAL A 51 -7.63 8.68 26.52
C VAL A 51 -7.78 7.30 25.90
N ASN A 52 -8.87 6.61 26.22
CA ASN A 52 -9.20 5.33 25.59
C ASN A 52 -9.42 5.55 24.09
N ARG A 53 -8.54 4.98 23.25
CA ARG A 53 -8.64 5.02 21.78
C ARG A 53 -10.02 4.62 21.28
N HIS A 54 -10.62 3.61 21.91
CA HIS A 54 -11.94 3.10 21.54
C HIS A 54 -13.02 4.18 21.73
N GLU A 55 -13.02 4.85 22.87
CA GLU A 55 -14.02 5.86 23.24
C GLU A 55 -13.91 7.12 22.37
N PHE A 56 -12.67 7.57 22.11
CA PHE A 56 -12.42 8.68 21.19
C PHE A 56 -12.80 8.35 19.75
N ALA A 57 -12.48 7.15 19.27
CA ALA A 57 -12.83 6.71 17.92
C ALA A 57 -14.34 6.50 17.71
N HIS A 58 -15.12 6.32 18.77
CA HIS A 58 -16.59 6.25 18.67
C HIS A 58 -17.26 7.63 18.63
N THR A 59 -16.58 8.68 19.08
CA THR A 59 -17.09 10.05 19.04
C THR A 59 -17.06 10.59 17.61
N LEU A 60 -18.14 11.27 17.16
CA LEU A 60 -18.24 11.82 15.81
C LEU A 60 -17.07 12.78 15.48
N ALA A 61 -16.74 13.67 16.42
CA ALA A 61 -15.61 14.59 16.30
C ALA A 61 -14.26 13.86 16.20
N GLY A 62 -14.09 12.76 16.94
CA GLY A 62 -12.87 11.94 16.89
C GLY A 62 -12.70 11.24 15.55
N LYS A 63 -13.78 10.68 14.97
CA LYS A 63 -13.75 10.07 13.63
C LYS A 63 -13.36 11.08 12.55
N SER A 64 -14.01 12.24 12.53
CA SER A 64 -13.71 13.29 11.56
C SER A 64 -12.28 13.78 11.69
N LEU A 65 -11.78 13.98 12.91
CA LEU A 65 -10.40 14.39 13.14
C LEU A 65 -9.41 13.34 12.65
N MET A 66 -9.60 12.06 12.98
CA MET A 66 -8.72 10.97 12.52
C MET A 66 -8.70 10.87 11.00
N TYR A 67 -9.84 11.07 10.34
CA TYR A 67 -9.93 11.09 8.89
C TYR A 67 -9.15 12.26 8.27
N VAL A 68 -9.31 13.47 8.81
CA VAL A 68 -8.57 14.65 8.33
C VAL A 68 -7.07 14.47 8.53
N VAL A 69 -6.65 13.93 9.68
CA VAL A 69 -5.24 13.64 9.97
C VAL A 69 -4.69 12.59 8.99
N ASP A 70 -5.42 11.50 8.75
CA ASP A 70 -5.03 10.46 7.79
C ASP A 70 -4.89 11.04 6.37
N PHE A 71 -5.89 11.80 5.92
CA PHE A 71 -5.81 12.48 4.62
C PHE A 71 -4.62 13.44 4.54
N SER A 72 -4.37 14.22 5.59
CA SER A 72 -3.28 15.20 5.60
C SER A 72 -1.88 14.58 5.65
N LEU A 73 -1.70 13.46 6.35
CA LEU A 73 -0.40 12.81 6.53
C LEU A 73 -0.11 11.75 5.47
N CYS A 74 -1.14 11.17 4.85
CA CYS A 74 -0.97 10.16 3.82
C CYS A 74 -1.12 10.75 2.41
N VAL A 75 -2.16 11.54 2.12
CA VAL A 75 -2.48 11.95 0.74
C VAL A 75 -1.70 13.19 0.31
N ILE A 76 -1.56 14.20 1.18
CA ILE A 76 -0.87 15.46 0.83
C ILE A 76 0.62 15.23 0.52
N PRO A 77 1.39 14.45 1.30
CA PRO A 77 2.81 14.24 1.01
C PRO A 77 3.05 13.43 -0.27
N LEU A 78 2.16 12.47 -0.58
CA LEU A 78 2.16 11.76 -1.87
C LEU A 78 1.95 12.74 -3.02
N LEU A 79 0.93 13.59 -2.94
CA LEU A 79 0.67 14.62 -3.94
C LEU A 79 1.88 15.56 -4.12
N ALA A 80 2.45 16.02 -3.01
CA ALA A 80 3.61 16.91 -3.03
C ALA A 80 4.81 16.27 -3.73
N THR A 81 5.11 15.00 -3.44
CA THR A 81 6.20 14.23 -4.06
C THR A 81 5.98 14.07 -5.57
N LEU A 82 4.73 13.84 -5.99
CA LEU A 82 4.42 13.59 -7.41
C LEU A 82 4.26 14.86 -8.25
N THR A 83 4.21 16.05 -7.63
CA THR A 83 3.93 17.30 -8.33
C THR A 83 5.04 18.33 -8.08
N VAL A 84 4.85 19.20 -7.09
CA VAL A 84 5.71 20.37 -6.81
C VAL A 84 7.13 19.97 -6.37
N PHE A 85 7.27 18.87 -5.64
CA PHE A 85 8.56 18.41 -5.09
C PHE A 85 9.15 17.23 -5.84
N ALA A 86 8.69 16.96 -7.06
CA ALA A 86 9.22 15.88 -7.87
C ALA A 86 10.74 15.97 -8.06
N ASP A 87 11.30 17.17 -8.19
CA ASP A 87 12.75 17.36 -8.37
C ASP A 87 13.55 17.16 -7.07
N HIS A 88 12.91 17.22 -5.91
CA HIS A 88 13.53 17.10 -4.59
C HIS A 88 13.01 15.88 -3.81
N TYR A 89 12.59 14.83 -4.53
CA TYR A 89 12.01 13.61 -3.95
C TYR A 89 12.90 12.96 -2.87
N MET A 90 14.23 13.03 -3.01
CA MET A 90 15.20 12.52 -2.03
C MET A 90 15.15 13.27 -0.70
N ALA A 91 15.06 14.60 -0.74
CA ALA A 91 15.01 15.41 0.48
C ALA A 91 13.68 15.17 1.24
N LEU A 92 12.58 15.06 0.50
CA LEU A 92 11.26 14.80 1.07
C LEU A 92 11.19 13.40 1.71
N THR A 93 11.67 12.36 1.02
CA THR A 93 11.72 11.00 1.58
C THR A 93 12.59 10.92 2.84
N GLN A 94 13.77 11.55 2.84
CA GLN A 94 14.67 11.57 4.00
C GLN A 94 14.09 12.33 5.20
N THR A 95 13.44 13.48 4.97
CA THR A 95 12.81 14.25 6.05
C THR A 95 11.62 13.50 6.66
N MET A 96 10.81 12.83 5.83
CA MET A 96 9.72 11.97 6.32
C MET A 96 10.25 10.77 7.10
N LEU A 97 11.32 10.12 6.62
CA LEU A 97 11.97 9.02 7.34
C LEU A 97 12.51 9.49 8.69
N ALA A 98 13.20 10.62 8.75
CA ALA A 98 13.73 11.18 9.99
C ALA A 98 12.60 11.48 10.99
N MET A 99 11.52 12.11 10.55
CA MET A 99 10.34 12.38 11.39
C MET A 99 9.70 11.08 11.89
N ALA A 100 9.61 10.05 11.04
CA ALA A 100 9.04 8.75 11.41
C ALA A 100 9.86 8.09 12.51
N LEU A 101 11.18 8.09 12.36
CA LEU A 101 12.10 7.51 13.34
C LEU A 101 12.11 8.28 14.66
N LEU A 102 12.04 9.61 14.63
CA LEU A 102 11.96 10.44 15.84
C LEU A 102 10.68 10.15 16.63
N LEU A 103 9.52 10.14 15.96
CA LEU A 103 8.25 9.81 16.61
C LEU A 103 8.25 8.36 17.10
N LEU A 104 8.78 7.42 16.32
CA LEU A 104 8.93 6.04 16.75
C LEU A 104 9.81 5.92 17.99
N ALA A 105 10.95 6.61 18.06
CA ALA A 105 11.82 6.61 19.24
C ALA A 105 11.11 7.13 20.50
N THR A 106 10.32 8.21 20.38
CA THR A 106 9.53 8.75 21.52
C THR A 106 8.42 7.79 21.97
N THR A 107 7.77 7.09 21.05
CA THR A 107 6.73 6.11 21.41
C THR A 107 7.33 4.82 21.99
N CYS A 108 8.44 4.33 21.44
CA CYS A 108 9.15 3.14 21.90
C CYS A 108 9.76 3.30 23.30
N THR A 109 10.31 4.46 23.63
CA THR A 109 10.84 4.74 24.98
C THR A 109 9.76 4.71 26.06
N ASN A 110 8.52 5.04 25.70
CA ASN A 110 7.37 5.01 26.60
C ASN A 110 6.56 3.71 26.52
N PHE A 111 6.85 2.84 25.56
CA PHE A 111 6.14 1.59 25.36
C PHE A 111 6.65 0.53 26.33
N LYS A 112 5.77 0.03 27.21
CA LYS A 112 6.12 -1.12 28.04
C LYS A 112 6.32 -2.34 27.14
N TYR A 113 7.48 -2.99 27.27
CA TYR A 113 7.89 -4.19 26.54
C TYR A 113 6.78 -5.27 26.42
N ASN A 114 5.93 -5.43 27.44
CA ASN A 114 4.81 -6.37 27.44
C ASN A 114 3.73 -6.07 26.38
N SER A 115 3.50 -4.80 26.02
CA SER A 115 2.49 -4.42 25.02
C SER A 115 2.94 -4.74 23.59
N LEU A 116 4.25 -4.70 23.29
CA LEU A 116 4.79 -5.13 21.99
C LEU A 116 4.62 -6.64 21.78
N LYS A 117 4.84 -7.43 22.84
CA LYS A 117 4.67 -8.89 22.81
C LYS A 117 3.20 -9.29 22.58
N GLU A 118 2.25 -8.52 23.12
CA GLU A 118 0.81 -8.76 22.88
C GLU A 118 0.39 -8.38 21.45
N VAL A 119 0.87 -7.26 20.92
CA VAL A 119 0.62 -6.85 19.52
C VAL A 119 1.21 -7.88 18.55
N MET A 120 2.46 -8.30 18.75
CA MET A 120 3.10 -9.33 17.93
C MET A 120 2.35 -10.67 17.98
N ASN A 121 1.78 -11.02 19.14
CA ASN A 121 0.98 -12.24 19.28
C ASN A 121 -0.42 -12.13 18.64
N LYS A 122 -1.03 -10.95 18.63
CA LYS A 122 -2.32 -10.69 17.93
C LYS A 122 -2.18 -10.55 16.42
N THR A 123 -1.03 -10.09 15.92
CA THR A 123 -0.79 -9.93 14.47
C THR A 123 -0.62 -11.26 13.71
N VAL A 124 -0.66 -12.40 14.39
CA VAL A 124 -0.56 -13.75 13.80
C VAL A 124 -1.94 -14.44 13.72
N ASP A 125 -3.04 -13.69 13.74
CA ASP A 125 -4.31 -14.23 13.23
C ASP A 125 -4.27 -14.30 11.70
N LYS A 126 -4.06 -15.52 11.19
CA LYS A 126 -3.83 -15.87 9.77
C LYS A 126 -4.98 -15.51 8.81
N THR A 127 -6.08 -14.95 9.32
CA THR A 127 -7.29 -14.62 8.57
C THR A 127 -7.41 -13.14 8.22
N ASP A 128 -6.65 -12.26 8.88
CA ASP A 128 -6.81 -10.81 8.68
C ASP A 128 -5.96 -10.31 7.50
N ARG A 129 -6.59 -10.22 6.32
CA ARG A 129 -5.97 -9.70 5.08
C ARG A 129 -5.95 -8.17 5.03
N SER A 130 -5.97 -7.49 6.18
CA SER A 130 -5.98 -6.03 6.28
C SER A 130 -4.83 -5.37 5.50
N TYR A 131 -3.64 -5.95 5.47
CA TYR A 131 -2.51 -5.45 4.67
C TYR A 131 -2.83 -5.34 3.16
N ILE A 132 -3.53 -6.33 2.61
CA ILE A 132 -3.90 -6.32 1.18
C ILE A 132 -4.87 -5.18 0.92
N SER A 133 -5.84 -4.95 1.82
CA SER A 133 -6.78 -3.83 1.72
C SER A 133 -6.06 -2.47 1.76
N TRP A 134 -5.07 -2.30 2.63
CA TRP A 134 -4.25 -1.09 2.71
C TRP A 134 -3.44 -0.87 1.42
N TYR A 135 -2.76 -1.91 0.92
CA TYR A 135 -2.01 -1.83 -0.33
C TYR A 135 -2.92 -1.49 -1.52
N ARG A 136 -4.11 -2.09 -1.61
CA ARG A 136 -5.10 -1.78 -2.66
C ARG A 136 -5.59 -0.34 -2.59
N ALA A 137 -5.92 0.14 -1.39
CA ALA A 137 -6.36 1.53 -1.19
C ALA A 137 -5.26 2.51 -1.66
N TYR A 138 -4.01 2.22 -1.29
CA TYR A 138 -2.85 2.99 -1.74
C TYR A 138 -2.72 3.04 -3.26
N VAL A 139 -2.67 1.87 -3.90
CA VAL A 139 -2.52 1.79 -5.36
C VAL A 139 -3.66 2.52 -6.06
N ASN A 140 -4.90 2.39 -5.59
CA ASN A 140 -6.04 3.11 -6.16
C ASN A 140 -5.91 4.63 -6.03
N VAL A 141 -5.53 5.14 -4.86
CA VAL A 141 -5.36 6.58 -4.63
C VAL A 141 -4.22 7.11 -5.50
N LEU A 142 -3.08 6.41 -5.57
CA LEU A 142 -1.97 6.85 -6.40
C LEU A 142 -2.26 6.80 -7.89
N THR A 143 -2.93 5.76 -8.37
CA THR A 143 -3.35 5.69 -9.77
C THR A 143 -4.30 6.84 -10.10
N ALA A 144 -5.27 7.15 -9.23
CA ALA A 144 -6.16 8.30 -9.41
C ALA A 144 -5.39 9.62 -9.44
N ILE A 145 -4.45 9.82 -8.52
CA ILE A 145 -3.59 11.01 -8.49
C ILE A 145 -2.77 11.12 -9.78
N CYS A 146 -2.13 10.05 -10.24
CA CYS A 146 -1.29 10.07 -11.44
C CYS A 146 -2.12 10.40 -12.70
N ILE A 147 -3.31 9.80 -12.83
CA ILE A 147 -4.21 10.07 -13.97
C ILE A 147 -4.68 11.52 -13.95
N LEU A 148 -5.05 12.07 -12.79
CA LEU A 148 -5.47 13.47 -12.70
C LEU A 148 -4.29 14.43 -12.89
N ALA A 149 -3.12 14.10 -12.34
CA ALA A 149 -1.94 14.95 -12.37
C ALA A 149 -1.34 15.07 -13.78
N VAL A 150 -1.42 14.03 -14.61
CA VAL A 150 -0.82 14.03 -15.97
C VAL A 150 -1.43 15.08 -16.91
N ASP A 151 -2.67 15.49 -16.65
CA ASP A 151 -3.33 16.56 -17.40
C ASP A 151 -2.80 17.96 -17.02
N PHE A 152 -2.11 18.08 -15.88
CA PHE A 152 -1.53 19.34 -15.41
C PHE A 152 -0.04 19.47 -15.75
N LYS A 153 0.41 20.71 -15.92
CA LYS A 153 1.84 21.04 -16.12
C LYS A 153 2.68 20.82 -14.86
N MET A 154 2.04 20.74 -13.69
CA MET A 154 2.69 20.54 -12.40
C MET A 154 3.21 19.10 -12.23
N TYR A 155 2.75 18.15 -13.04
CA TYR A 155 3.26 16.78 -13.03
C TYR A 155 4.53 16.67 -13.89
N PRO A 156 5.64 16.18 -13.32
CA PRO A 156 6.91 16.04 -14.03
C PRO A 156 6.73 15.04 -15.18
N ARG A 157 7.07 15.49 -16.38
CA ARG A 157 6.88 14.72 -17.61
C ARG A 157 7.69 13.41 -17.62
N ARG A 158 8.85 13.37 -16.96
CA ARG A 158 9.65 12.14 -16.81
C ARG A 158 8.90 10.99 -16.10
N LEU A 159 7.96 11.27 -15.20
CA LEU A 159 7.16 10.25 -14.49
C LEU A 159 5.93 9.79 -15.29
N ALA A 160 5.58 10.51 -16.37
CA ALA A 160 4.50 10.13 -17.26
C ALA A 160 4.88 8.89 -18.09
N LYS A 161 3.92 8.42 -18.89
CA LYS A 161 4.11 7.30 -19.81
C LYS A 161 5.32 7.54 -20.71
N THR A 162 6.21 6.56 -20.80
CA THR A 162 7.45 6.67 -21.60
C THR A 162 7.19 6.33 -23.06
N GLU A 163 7.86 7.03 -23.98
CA GLU A 163 7.67 6.80 -25.43
C GLU A 163 8.65 5.78 -26.02
N THR A 164 9.89 5.71 -25.50
CA THR A 164 10.96 4.90 -26.10
C THR A 164 11.76 4.11 -25.07
N PHE A 165 12.38 4.77 -24.08
CA PHE A 165 13.24 4.14 -23.09
C PHE A 165 13.07 4.76 -21.69
N GLY A 166 13.20 3.93 -20.65
CA GLY A 166 13.11 4.33 -19.24
C GLY A 166 11.83 3.86 -18.56
N THR A 167 11.72 4.18 -17.27
CA THR A 167 10.61 3.71 -16.41
C THR A 167 9.66 4.87 -16.14
N GLY A 168 8.39 4.70 -16.51
CA GLY A 168 7.31 5.62 -16.19
C GLY A 168 6.63 5.19 -14.89
N LEU A 169 6.41 6.14 -13.99
CA LEU A 169 5.65 5.90 -12.76
C LEU A 169 4.20 5.48 -13.08
N MET A 170 3.64 6.06 -14.15
CA MET A 170 2.30 5.74 -14.65
C MET A 170 2.18 4.26 -15.08
N ASP A 171 3.18 3.72 -15.77
CA ASP A 171 3.13 2.34 -16.27
C ASP A 171 3.18 1.33 -15.11
N ILE A 172 3.94 1.66 -14.05
CA ILE A 172 4.02 0.86 -12.83
C ILE A 172 2.69 0.83 -12.09
N PHE A 173 2.05 1.99 -11.88
CA PHE A 173 0.80 2.04 -11.12
C PHE A 173 -0.39 1.45 -11.87
N VAL A 174 -0.41 1.51 -13.21
CA VAL A 174 -1.40 0.77 -14.00
C VAL A 174 -1.20 -0.74 -13.83
N GLY A 175 0.04 -1.23 -13.88
CA GLY A 175 0.35 -2.64 -13.62
C GLY A 175 -0.01 -3.09 -12.20
N ALA A 176 0.37 -2.29 -11.19
CA ALA A 176 0.05 -2.55 -9.79
C ALA A 176 -1.46 -2.54 -9.54
N PHE A 177 -2.22 -1.66 -10.20
CA PHE A 177 -3.68 -1.60 -10.11
C PHE A 177 -4.32 -2.89 -10.64
N ILE A 178 -3.86 -3.40 -11.78
CA ILE A 178 -4.34 -4.67 -12.33
C ILE A 178 -4.00 -5.82 -11.38
N MET A 179 -2.76 -5.88 -10.91
CA MET A 179 -2.31 -6.90 -9.95
C MET A 179 -3.14 -6.89 -8.65
N CYS A 180 -3.39 -5.71 -8.09
CA CYS A 180 -4.20 -5.50 -6.89
C CYS A 180 -5.63 -6.03 -7.03
N ASN A 181 -6.24 -5.82 -8.20
CA ASN A 181 -7.59 -6.30 -8.47
C ASN A 181 -7.60 -7.81 -8.70
N SER A 182 -6.60 -8.34 -9.41
CA SER A 182 -6.43 -9.79 -9.62
C SER A 182 -6.27 -10.58 -8.31
N ILE A 183 -5.55 -10.04 -7.32
CA ILE A 183 -5.35 -10.70 -6.01
C ILE A 183 -6.67 -10.93 -5.25
N VAL A 184 -7.70 -10.13 -5.52
CA VAL A 184 -9.00 -10.19 -4.83
C VAL A 184 -10.07 -10.92 -5.64
N CYS A 185 -9.76 -11.30 -6.88
CA CYS A 185 -10.65 -12.13 -7.69
C CYS A 185 -10.91 -13.49 -7.01
N LYS A 186 -12.18 -13.91 -7.02
CA LYS A 186 -12.63 -15.14 -6.36
C LYS A 186 -12.00 -16.37 -7.01
N GLU A 187 -11.77 -16.32 -8.32
CA GLU A 187 -11.17 -17.37 -9.14
C GLU A 187 -9.72 -17.68 -8.72
N ALA A 188 -8.96 -16.66 -8.28
CA ALA A 188 -7.62 -16.83 -7.71
C ALA A 188 -7.66 -17.41 -6.28
N THR A 189 -8.79 -17.29 -5.57
CA THR A 189 -8.96 -17.82 -4.22
C THR A 189 -9.58 -19.23 -4.24
N ASP A 190 -10.49 -19.51 -5.17
CA ASP A 190 -11.17 -20.80 -5.34
C ASP A 190 -10.21 -21.90 -5.79
N SER A 191 -9.16 -21.59 -6.54
CA SER A 191 -8.09 -22.56 -6.85
C SER A 191 -7.41 -23.12 -5.58
N THR A 192 -7.30 -22.33 -4.50
CA THR A 192 -6.83 -22.85 -3.20
C THR A 192 -7.89 -23.66 -2.46
N MET A 193 -9.17 -23.42 -2.71
CA MET A 193 -10.29 -24.20 -2.17
C MET A 193 -10.45 -25.54 -2.90
N GLU A 194 -10.24 -25.57 -4.23
CA GLU A 194 -10.19 -26.79 -5.03
C GLU A 194 -8.98 -27.67 -4.67
N LEU A 195 -7.80 -27.07 -4.47
CA LEU A 195 -6.61 -27.78 -4.01
C LEU A 195 -6.79 -28.36 -2.59
N ARG A 196 -7.45 -27.63 -1.69
CA ARG A 196 -7.84 -28.16 -0.36
C ARG A 196 -8.83 -29.31 -0.49
N GLY A 197 -9.88 -29.17 -1.30
CA GLY A 197 -10.87 -30.22 -1.54
C GLY A 197 -10.24 -31.48 -2.16
N PHE A 198 -9.26 -31.35 -3.04
CA PHE A 198 -8.51 -32.47 -3.59
C PHE A 198 -7.60 -33.14 -2.56
N SER A 199 -6.89 -32.36 -1.74
CA SER A 199 -6.04 -32.88 -0.66
C SER A 199 -6.85 -33.62 0.41
N GLU A 200 -8.03 -33.11 0.78
CA GLU A 200 -8.92 -33.78 1.73
C GLU A 200 -9.52 -35.07 1.16
N LYS A 201 -9.89 -35.07 -0.13
CA LYS A 201 -10.30 -36.29 -0.83
C LYS A 201 -9.16 -37.31 -0.87
N LEU A 202 -7.92 -36.92 -1.18
CA LEU A 202 -6.76 -37.82 -1.16
C LEU A 202 -6.49 -38.40 0.23
N ALA A 203 -6.62 -37.58 1.28
CA ALA A 203 -6.43 -38.01 2.66
C ALA A 203 -7.51 -39.02 3.10
N SER A 204 -8.78 -38.79 2.72
CA SER A 204 -9.86 -39.75 2.96
C SER A 204 -9.65 -41.07 2.22
N LEU A 205 -9.16 -41.02 0.97
CA LEU A 205 -8.92 -42.20 0.14
C LEU A 205 -7.74 -43.03 0.66
N LYS A 206 -6.68 -42.37 1.14
CA LYS A 206 -5.56 -43.01 1.84
C LYS A 206 -5.99 -43.68 3.15
N LYS A 207 -6.96 -43.09 3.86
CA LYS A 207 -7.54 -43.68 5.08
C LYS A 207 -8.37 -44.93 4.75
N VAL A 208 -9.21 -44.87 3.72
CA VAL A 208 -10.00 -46.02 3.24
C VAL A 208 -9.10 -47.16 2.78
N LEU A 209 -8.08 -46.88 1.96
CA LEU A 209 -7.12 -47.90 1.50
C LEU A 209 -6.37 -48.57 2.65
N ARG A 210 -6.00 -47.82 3.70
CA ARG A 210 -5.36 -48.37 4.90
C ARG A 210 -6.31 -49.30 5.68
N THR A 211 -7.57 -48.93 5.79
CA THR A 211 -8.58 -49.75 6.49
C THR A 211 -8.94 -51.00 5.69
N SER A 212 -9.06 -50.90 4.36
CA SER A 212 -9.30 -52.04 3.47
C SER A 212 -8.12 -53.03 3.44
N TYR A 213 -6.87 -52.54 3.47
CA TYR A 213 -5.68 -53.39 3.58
C TYR A 213 -5.68 -54.23 4.86
N HIS A 214 -6.17 -53.68 5.97
CA HIS A 214 -6.24 -54.38 7.25
C HIS A 214 -7.32 -55.48 7.30
N LEU A 215 -8.36 -55.38 6.46
CA LEU A 215 -9.41 -56.38 6.28
C LEU A 215 -8.98 -57.53 5.36
N LEU A 216 -8.11 -57.27 4.38
CA LEU A 216 -7.56 -58.28 3.48
C LEU A 216 -6.52 -59.20 4.15
N TYR A 217 -5.91 -58.78 5.25
CA TYR A 217 -4.94 -59.58 6.01
C TYR A 217 -5.57 -60.49 7.08
N LEU A 218 -6.90 -60.42 7.23
CA LEU A 218 -7.69 -61.13 8.25
C LEU A 218 -8.59 -62.22 7.64
N VAL A 219 -8.41 -62.51 6.34
CA VAL A 219 -8.96 -63.65 5.58
C VAL A 219 -7.79 -64.53 5.15
#